data_AF-A0A9D2S6M6-F1
#
_entry.id   AF-A0A9D2S6M6-F1
#
_cell.length_a   1.000
_cell.length_b   1.000
_cell.length_c   1.000
_cell.angle_alpha   90.00
_cell.angle_beta   90.00
_cell.angle_gamma   90.00
#
_symmetry.space_group_name_H-M   'P 1'
#
loop_
_entity.id
_entity.type
_entity.pdbx_description
1 polymer ?
#
loop_
_entity_poly.entity_id
_entity_poly.type
_entity_poly.pdbx_seq_one_letter_code
_entity_poly.pdbx_strand_id
1 'polypeptide(L)'
;MSRQGSVLDEEERVVPSGNGFDVLENFTAEVYGDRGRYRYNLERYFQSDEWGRGCRHVETEEQVPLITEKQIKRQIRWEEAMRAKASRMQKYVIKHAGRVSEEDFCAIAADMGLAPSPCRWEETLFPHVVDLWVSSEKDAEEIQRLARENKHLIACMGNIMMDALSDRQIISYDQPGTGRRRELLFQGYARNFYRGENAFYGQSRPSMFRSMPADPKEALIHRLIGFTRICEFGLWLEKMGCVRDWPFGHVFHGAIAQHYGIPTNGLDITSDVKVALFFACCTFDKKSGRWRPLYGKEFARADSRPDVARLGGDSRYGMIFCAPADVSFMSKELDDPRLHLSCPTPVGYQPFMRCERQSAYVIEAGLPYDLYLDETFSKFKFRLTEKLCRWIYREMDGGKAIYPNEGLTDSLSVIDDMIRLSEYTRASVEWVIKTYQLDISVEEAIAELEKRGHHCRQEVNWCAEETLARVSAQYSRVLRSVEKSYPTVRPKMVLPGNMLCESE
;
A
#
# COMPACT_ATOMS: atom_id res chain seq x y z
N MET A 1 19.21 11.11 -6.59
CA MET A 1 20.11 12.15 -6.07
C MET A 1 20.60 11.66 -4.72
N SER A 2 21.91 11.55 -4.54
CA SER A 2 22.55 11.16 -3.29
C SER A 2 22.44 12.31 -2.29
N ARG A 3 21.91 12.04 -1.09
CA ARG A 3 21.86 12.99 0.02
C ARG A 3 23.29 13.47 0.36
N GLN A 4 23.54 14.77 0.29
CA GLN A 4 24.45 15.40 1.24
C GLN A 4 23.59 15.75 2.46
N GLY A 5 23.82 15.02 3.55
CA GLY A 5 23.00 15.09 4.75
C GLY A 5 23.07 16.46 5.42
N SER A 6 21.91 16.95 5.85
CA SER A 6 21.82 17.98 6.88
C SER A 6 22.44 17.43 8.16
N VAL A 7 23.35 18.21 8.75
CA VAL A 7 23.97 17.96 10.06
C VAL A 7 22.90 18.18 11.14
N LEU A 8 22.11 17.14 11.40
CA LEU A 8 21.48 16.92 12.69
C LEU A 8 22.35 15.86 13.38
N ASP A 9 22.67 16.07 14.65
CA ASP A 9 23.55 15.20 15.45
C ASP A 9 23.23 13.71 15.23
N GLU A 10 24.26 12.89 15.02
CA GLU A 10 24.13 11.44 14.79
C GLU A 10 23.43 10.72 15.95
N GLU A 11 23.34 11.33 17.13
CA GLU A 11 22.65 10.80 18.32
C GLU A 11 21.11 10.92 18.28
N GLU A 12 20.51 11.70 17.35
CA GLU A 12 19.04 11.87 17.26
C GLU A 12 18.39 11.13 16.06
N ARG A 13 19.15 10.41 15.23
CA ARG A 13 18.54 9.64 14.12
C ARG A 13 17.78 8.44 14.65
N VAL A 14 16.45 8.49 14.56
CA VAL A 14 15.57 7.35 14.80
C VAL A 14 15.98 6.19 13.88
N VAL A 15 16.47 5.10 14.47
CA VAL A 15 16.86 3.89 13.73
C VAL A 15 15.61 3.23 13.16
N PRO A 16 15.48 3.08 11.82
CA PRO A 16 14.35 2.38 11.23
C PRO A 16 14.29 0.92 11.68
N SER A 17 13.09 0.38 11.92
CA SER A 17 12.88 -1.05 12.18
C SER A 17 12.36 -1.78 10.94
N GLY A 18 12.39 -3.11 10.97
CA GLY A 18 11.51 -3.93 10.12
C GLY A 18 10.05 -3.82 10.56
N ASN A 19 9.17 -4.54 9.86
CA ASN A 19 7.77 -4.75 10.29
C ASN A 19 7.62 -6.00 11.20
N GLY A 20 8.71 -6.71 11.50
CA GLY A 20 8.75 -7.89 12.36
C GLY A 20 8.71 -9.22 11.61
N PHE A 21 8.20 -9.26 10.38
CA PHE A 21 8.14 -10.49 9.58
C PHE A 21 9.53 -11.00 9.16
N ASP A 22 10.50 -10.10 9.05
CA ASP A 22 11.89 -10.34 8.66
C ASP A 22 12.62 -11.31 9.61
N VAL A 23 12.24 -11.33 10.89
CA VAL A 23 12.86 -12.21 11.90
C VAL A 23 11.89 -13.22 12.50
N LEU A 24 10.59 -13.09 12.25
CA LEU A 24 9.56 -13.88 12.92
C LEU A 24 9.66 -15.38 12.60
N GLU A 25 10.01 -15.75 11.36
CA GLU A 25 10.12 -17.16 10.95
C GLU A 25 11.10 -17.94 11.84
N ASN A 26 12.21 -17.31 12.24
CA ASN A 26 13.22 -17.93 13.11
C ASN A 26 12.60 -18.40 14.43
N PHE A 27 11.72 -17.59 15.02
CA PHE A 27 11.04 -17.96 16.25
C PHE A 27 9.94 -18.97 15.98
N THR A 28 9.10 -18.76 14.96
CA THR A 28 7.93 -19.62 14.73
C THR A 28 8.36 -21.02 14.33
N ALA A 29 9.42 -21.15 13.51
CA ALA A 29 9.98 -22.44 13.12
C ALA A 29 10.67 -23.16 14.30
N GLU A 30 11.32 -22.41 15.20
CA GLU A 30 11.90 -23.00 16.42
C GLU A 30 10.82 -23.61 17.33
N VAL A 31 9.69 -22.93 17.50
CA VAL A 31 8.60 -23.42 18.37
C VAL A 31 7.77 -24.53 17.71
N TYR A 32 7.44 -24.38 16.43
CA TYR A 32 6.42 -25.21 15.76
C TYR A 32 6.96 -26.07 14.61
N GLY A 33 8.27 -26.07 14.34
CA GLY A 33 8.86 -26.78 13.22
C GLY A 33 8.28 -26.31 11.88
N ASP A 34 7.88 -27.25 11.02
CA ASP A 34 7.34 -26.93 9.69
C ASP A 34 6.08 -26.06 9.74
N ARG A 35 5.23 -26.21 10.76
CA ARG A 35 4.01 -25.38 10.95
C ARG A 35 4.34 -23.89 11.18
N GLY A 36 5.56 -23.59 11.58
CA GLY A 36 6.05 -22.22 11.76
C GLY A 36 6.83 -21.66 10.57
N ARG A 37 6.97 -22.41 9.47
CA ARG A 37 7.71 -21.96 8.28
C ARG A 37 6.80 -21.28 7.26
N TYR A 38 7.24 -20.13 6.74
CA TYR A 38 6.52 -19.37 5.72
C TYR A 38 6.27 -20.20 4.46
N ARG A 39 7.25 -20.98 3.99
CA ARG A 39 7.08 -21.88 2.84
C ARG A 39 5.88 -22.82 3.03
N TYR A 40 5.84 -23.53 4.16
CA TYR A 40 4.78 -24.48 4.47
C TYR A 40 3.42 -23.79 4.53
N ASN A 41 3.35 -22.64 5.21
CA ASN A 41 2.11 -21.89 5.40
C ASN A 41 1.59 -21.27 4.10
N LEU A 42 2.48 -20.80 3.22
CA LEU A 42 2.13 -20.31 1.88
C LEU A 42 1.59 -21.46 1.01
N GLU A 43 2.28 -22.61 0.97
CA GLU A 43 1.82 -23.79 0.24
C GLU A 43 0.41 -24.22 0.69
N ARG A 44 0.16 -24.20 1.99
CA ARG A 44 -1.18 -24.45 2.57
C ARG A 44 -2.20 -23.40 2.14
N TYR A 45 -1.84 -22.12 2.15
CA TYR A 45 -2.72 -21.05 1.69
C TYR A 45 -3.11 -21.21 0.21
N PHE A 46 -2.17 -21.54 -0.68
CA PHE A 46 -2.45 -21.80 -2.10
C PHE A 46 -3.39 -23.01 -2.32
N GLN A 47 -3.42 -23.96 -1.39
CA GLN A 47 -4.31 -25.12 -1.42
C GLN A 47 -5.65 -24.88 -0.69
N SER A 48 -5.84 -23.70 -0.10
CA SER A 48 -7.00 -23.40 0.74
C SER A 48 -8.25 -23.02 -0.07
N ASP A 49 -9.42 -23.21 0.56
CA ASP A 49 -10.68 -22.70 0.05
C ASP A 49 -10.69 -21.15 -0.06
N GLU A 50 -9.91 -20.45 0.75
CA GLU A 50 -9.78 -18.99 0.66
C GLU A 50 -9.19 -18.58 -0.68
N TRP A 51 -8.05 -19.16 -1.04
CA TRP A 51 -7.42 -18.96 -2.34
C TRP A 51 -8.34 -19.39 -3.49
N GLY A 52 -8.81 -20.65 -3.49
CA GLY A 52 -9.61 -21.20 -4.59
C GLY A 52 -10.93 -20.47 -4.86
N ARG A 53 -11.50 -19.79 -3.87
CA ARG A 53 -12.76 -19.05 -4.02
C ARG A 53 -12.62 -17.71 -4.72
N GLY A 54 -11.47 -17.06 -4.67
CA GLY A 54 -11.33 -15.68 -5.12
C GLY A 54 -10.20 -15.45 -6.11
N CYS A 55 -9.04 -16.06 -5.86
CA CYS A 55 -7.81 -15.88 -6.62
C CYS A 55 -7.89 -16.60 -7.97
N ARG A 56 -7.89 -15.82 -9.06
CA ARG A 56 -8.03 -16.32 -10.43
C ARG A 56 -7.65 -15.28 -11.46
N HIS A 57 -7.26 -15.74 -12.64
CA HIS A 57 -7.26 -14.96 -13.86
C HIS A 57 -8.71 -14.70 -14.31
N VAL A 58 -9.01 -13.47 -14.75
CA VAL A 58 -10.36 -13.07 -15.20
C VAL A 58 -10.28 -12.34 -16.53
N GLU A 59 -11.02 -12.83 -17.51
CA GLU A 59 -11.21 -12.18 -18.82
C GLU A 59 -12.63 -11.65 -18.99
N THR A 60 -13.60 -12.27 -18.32
CA THR A 60 -15.04 -11.95 -18.46
C THR A 60 -15.69 -11.73 -17.10
N GLU A 61 -16.78 -10.96 -17.10
CA GLU A 61 -17.50 -10.62 -15.88
C GLU A 61 -18.09 -11.87 -15.20
N GLU A 62 -18.52 -12.85 -15.99
CA GLU A 62 -19.18 -14.08 -15.52
C GLU A 62 -18.27 -14.94 -14.63
N GLN A 63 -16.95 -14.88 -14.86
CA GLN A 63 -15.94 -15.61 -14.08
C GLN A 63 -15.77 -15.06 -12.66
N VAL A 64 -16.25 -13.84 -12.40
CA VAL A 64 -16.09 -13.16 -11.11
C VAL A 64 -17.23 -13.54 -10.17
N PRO A 65 -16.95 -14.12 -8.99
CA PRO A 65 -17.98 -14.43 -8.01
C PRO A 65 -18.76 -13.20 -7.52
N LEU A 66 -20.08 -13.33 -7.42
CA LEU A 66 -20.97 -12.28 -6.92
C LEU A 66 -21.06 -12.33 -5.38
N ILE A 67 -20.81 -11.19 -4.74
CA ILE A 67 -21.05 -10.99 -3.31
C ILE A 67 -22.25 -10.07 -3.06
N THR A 68 -22.93 -10.30 -1.94
CA THR A 68 -24.13 -9.58 -1.53
C THR A 68 -23.80 -8.35 -0.68
N GLU A 69 -24.72 -7.38 -0.61
CA GLU A 69 -24.62 -6.23 0.30
C GLU A 69 -24.47 -6.68 1.77
N LYS A 70 -25.08 -7.80 2.16
CA LYS A 70 -24.95 -8.37 3.51
C LYS A 70 -23.51 -8.84 3.78
N GLN A 71 -22.87 -9.48 2.80
CA GLN A 71 -21.46 -9.90 2.90
C GLN A 71 -20.54 -8.67 2.98
N ILE A 72 -20.77 -7.64 2.16
CA ILE A 72 -20.00 -6.38 2.20
C ILE A 72 -20.09 -5.73 3.60
N LYS A 73 -21.30 -5.59 4.16
CA LYS A 73 -21.50 -5.03 5.50
C LYS A 73 -20.89 -5.87 6.62
N ARG A 74 -20.83 -7.19 6.43
CA ARG A 74 -20.13 -8.08 7.36
C ARG A 74 -18.63 -7.85 7.27
N GLN A 75 -18.07 -7.75 6.07
CA GLN A 75 -16.65 -7.49 5.86
C GLN A 75 -16.20 -6.16 6.48
N ILE A 76 -16.97 -5.08 6.27
CA ILE A 76 -16.66 -3.78 6.89
C ILE A 76 -16.57 -3.90 8.41
N ARG A 77 -17.59 -4.47 9.06
CA ARG A 77 -17.61 -4.63 10.52
C ARG A 77 -16.49 -5.52 11.02
N TRP A 78 -16.15 -6.54 10.23
CA TRP A 78 -15.06 -7.45 10.52
C TRP A 78 -13.70 -6.74 10.53
N GLU A 79 -13.40 -5.99 9.47
CA GLU A 79 -12.18 -5.18 9.35
C GLU A 79 -12.08 -4.13 10.47
N GLU A 80 -13.18 -3.45 10.79
CA GLU A 80 -13.24 -2.52 11.93
C GLU A 80 -12.94 -3.19 13.26
N ALA A 81 -13.48 -4.39 13.50
CA ALA A 81 -13.23 -5.15 14.73
C ALA A 81 -11.77 -5.58 14.85
N MET A 82 -11.15 -6.05 13.76
CA MET A 82 -9.74 -6.45 13.73
C MET A 82 -8.79 -5.26 13.94
N ARG A 83 -9.06 -4.13 13.28
CA ARG A 83 -8.31 -2.88 13.52
C ARG A 83 -8.45 -2.39 14.95
N ALA A 84 -9.65 -2.47 15.52
CA ALA A 84 -9.86 -2.11 16.92
C ALA A 84 -9.11 -3.04 17.87
N LYS A 85 -9.02 -4.34 17.56
CA LYS A 85 -8.22 -5.33 18.30
C LYS A 85 -6.73 -4.96 18.28
N ALA A 86 -6.15 -4.72 17.09
CA ALA A 86 -4.77 -4.26 16.95
C ALA A 86 -4.49 -2.95 17.70
N SER A 87 -5.38 -1.96 17.58
CA SER A 87 -5.25 -0.67 18.28
C SER A 87 -5.28 -0.81 19.80
N ARG A 88 -6.12 -1.70 20.35
CA ARG A 88 -6.17 -1.96 21.79
C ARG A 88 -4.85 -2.55 22.31
N MET A 89 -4.24 -3.49 21.57
CA MET A 89 -2.93 -4.06 21.94
C MET A 89 -1.85 -3.00 21.96
N GLN A 90 -1.78 -2.15 20.92
CA GLN A 90 -0.80 -1.06 20.88
C GLN A 90 -0.96 -0.12 22.06
N LYS A 91 -2.20 0.33 22.34
CA LYS A 91 -2.48 1.21 23.47
C LYS A 91 -2.13 0.57 24.80
N TYR A 92 -2.39 -0.74 24.95
CA TYR A 92 -2.00 -1.48 26.14
C TYR A 92 -0.50 -1.47 26.35
N VAL A 93 0.28 -1.84 25.33
CA VAL A 93 1.73 -1.91 25.41
C VAL A 93 2.36 -0.53 25.65
N ILE A 94 1.89 0.50 24.94
CA ILE A 94 2.37 1.89 25.12
C ILE A 94 2.08 2.37 26.55
N LYS A 95 0.87 2.15 27.06
CA LYS A 95 0.47 2.57 28.41
C LYS A 95 1.30 1.90 29.51
N HIS A 96 1.77 0.69 29.27
CA HIS A 96 2.55 -0.10 30.23
C HIS A 96 3.99 -0.31 29.76
N ALA A 97 4.55 0.62 28.99
CA ALA A 97 5.92 0.52 28.46
C ALA A 97 6.93 0.21 29.58
N GLY A 98 7.78 -0.80 29.35
CA GLY A 98 8.74 -1.30 30.34
C GLY A 98 8.14 -2.13 31.49
N ARG A 99 6.82 -2.37 31.50
CA ARG A 99 6.09 -3.12 32.54
C ARG A 99 5.17 -4.22 31.99
N VAL A 100 5.16 -4.43 30.68
CA VAL A 100 4.42 -5.54 30.06
C VAL A 100 5.12 -6.85 30.42
N SER A 101 4.39 -7.79 31.00
CA SER A 101 4.94 -9.08 31.43
C SER A 101 5.15 -10.05 30.27
N GLU A 102 5.87 -11.15 30.53
CA GLU A 102 6.00 -12.25 29.57
C GLU A 102 4.62 -12.88 29.26
N GLU A 103 3.78 -13.03 30.28
CA GLU A 103 2.41 -13.53 30.14
C GLU A 103 1.55 -12.63 29.26
N ASP A 104 1.67 -11.31 29.42
CA ASP A 104 0.97 -10.34 28.59
C ASP A 104 1.38 -10.47 27.12
N PHE A 105 2.68 -10.60 26.85
CA PHE A 105 3.16 -10.79 25.48
C PHE A 105 2.74 -12.14 24.89
N CYS A 106 2.65 -13.19 25.71
CA CYS A 106 2.07 -14.46 25.27
C CYS A 106 0.60 -14.32 24.89
N ALA A 107 -0.18 -13.59 25.68
CA ALA A 107 -1.59 -13.33 25.36
C ALA A 107 -1.73 -12.50 24.07
N ILE A 108 -0.87 -11.50 23.87
CA ILE A 108 -0.79 -10.72 22.62
C ILE A 108 -0.45 -11.64 21.44
N ALA A 109 0.55 -12.51 21.57
CA ALA A 109 0.95 -13.45 20.53
C ALA A 109 -0.19 -14.41 20.16
N ALA A 110 -0.95 -14.92 21.15
CA ALA A 110 -2.12 -15.76 20.90
C ALA A 110 -3.20 -15.01 20.10
N ASP A 111 -3.48 -13.77 20.47
CA ASP A 111 -4.43 -12.92 19.76
C ASP A 111 -3.97 -12.52 18.34
N MET A 112 -2.66 -12.50 18.11
CA MET A 112 -2.05 -12.31 16.79
C MET A 112 -2.12 -13.56 15.92
N GLY A 113 -2.34 -14.75 16.50
CA GLY A 113 -2.35 -16.02 15.76
C GLY A 113 -0.98 -16.73 15.76
N LEU A 114 -0.09 -16.36 16.68
CA LEU A 114 1.26 -16.91 16.82
C LEU A 114 1.33 -17.99 17.92
N ALA A 115 0.25 -18.16 18.68
CA ALA A 115 0.10 -19.18 19.70
C ALA A 115 -1.37 -19.61 19.85
N PRO A 116 -1.65 -20.78 20.45
CA PRO A 116 -3.02 -21.21 20.74
C PRO A 116 -3.84 -20.13 21.44
N SER A 117 -5.01 -19.83 20.87
CA SER A 117 -5.89 -18.76 21.31
C SER A 117 -7.27 -19.31 21.68
N PRO A 118 -7.98 -18.72 22.67
CA PRO A 118 -9.38 -19.02 22.89
C PRO A 118 -10.28 -18.47 21.77
N CYS A 119 -9.79 -17.52 20.97
CA CYS A 119 -10.48 -17.03 19.79
C CYS A 119 -10.37 -18.03 18.63
N ARG A 120 -11.36 -18.02 17.73
CA ARG A 120 -11.24 -18.80 16.49
C ARG A 120 -10.09 -18.25 15.63
N TRP A 121 -9.49 -19.11 14.82
CA TRP A 121 -8.34 -18.76 13.99
C TRP A 121 -8.63 -17.58 13.06
N GLU A 122 -9.85 -17.46 12.53
CA GLU A 122 -10.22 -16.35 11.67
C GLU A 122 -10.14 -15.00 12.40
N GLU A 123 -10.32 -14.99 13.74
CA GLU A 123 -10.38 -13.80 14.59
C GLU A 123 -9.00 -13.36 15.13
N THR A 124 -7.93 -14.04 14.73
CA THR A 124 -6.55 -13.62 15.01
C THR A 124 -6.10 -12.58 13.99
N LEU A 125 -5.07 -11.79 14.33
CA LEU A 125 -4.62 -10.71 13.44
C LEU A 125 -3.87 -11.20 12.19
N PHE A 126 -3.11 -12.29 12.32
CA PHE A 126 -2.26 -12.89 11.27
C PHE A 126 -2.53 -14.40 11.15
N PRO A 127 -3.71 -14.79 10.65
CA PRO A 127 -4.18 -16.18 10.68
C PRO A 127 -3.32 -17.17 9.88
N HIS A 128 -2.50 -16.70 8.94
CA HIS A 128 -1.73 -17.58 8.06
C HIS A 128 -0.29 -17.80 8.51
N VAL A 129 0.19 -17.07 9.52
CA VAL A 129 1.63 -17.04 9.85
C VAL A 129 2.11 -18.33 10.52
N VAL A 130 1.26 -18.97 11.32
CA VAL A 130 1.53 -20.25 11.98
C VAL A 130 0.35 -21.18 11.74
N ASP A 131 0.62 -22.41 11.29
CA ASP A 131 -0.42 -23.43 11.16
C ASP A 131 -0.80 -24.03 12.53
N LEU A 132 -1.71 -23.33 13.21
CA LEU A 132 -2.33 -23.75 14.46
C LEU A 132 -3.56 -24.64 14.25
N TRP A 133 -3.80 -25.14 13.03
CA TRP A 133 -4.91 -26.04 12.77
C TRP A 133 -4.71 -27.37 13.50
N VAL A 134 -5.77 -27.82 14.18
CA VAL A 134 -5.78 -29.04 14.99
C VAL A 134 -6.67 -30.10 14.35
N SER A 135 -6.09 -31.28 14.11
CA SER A 135 -6.77 -32.44 13.53
C SER A 135 -7.37 -33.39 14.56
N SER A 136 -6.87 -33.35 15.80
CA SER A 136 -7.23 -34.27 16.89
C SER A 136 -6.92 -33.64 18.25
N GLU A 137 -7.44 -34.24 19.33
CA GLU A 137 -7.11 -33.80 20.70
C GLU A 137 -5.61 -33.91 20.98
N LYS A 138 -4.95 -34.99 20.52
CA LYS A 138 -3.50 -35.18 20.67
C LYS A 138 -2.70 -34.07 20.00
N ASP A 139 -3.10 -33.68 18.78
CA ASP A 139 -2.48 -32.59 18.02
C ASP A 139 -2.67 -31.24 18.74
N ALA A 140 -3.87 -31.01 19.30
CA ALA A 140 -4.13 -29.83 20.13
C ALA A 140 -3.28 -29.79 21.41
N GLU A 141 -3.14 -30.93 22.10
CA GLU A 141 -2.27 -31.06 23.28
C GLU A 141 -0.80 -30.81 22.95
N GLU A 142 -0.34 -31.28 21.79
CA GLU A 142 1.02 -31.09 21.31
C GLU A 142 1.32 -29.62 21.02
N ILE A 143 0.48 -28.93 20.25
CA ILE A 143 0.66 -27.50 19.96
C ILE A 143 0.63 -26.68 21.27
N GLN A 144 -0.29 -26.99 22.18
CA GLN A 144 -0.32 -26.34 23.49
C GLN A 144 0.94 -26.61 24.31
N ARG A 145 1.46 -27.84 24.27
CA ARG A 145 2.70 -28.21 24.97
C ARG A 145 3.89 -27.42 24.40
N LEU A 146 4.04 -27.36 23.07
CA LEU A 146 5.10 -26.59 22.40
C LEU A 146 5.07 -25.11 22.80
N ALA A 147 3.88 -24.49 22.78
CA ALA A 147 3.72 -23.10 23.19
C ALA A 147 4.06 -22.88 24.68
N ARG A 148 3.68 -23.82 25.57
CA ARG A 148 3.99 -23.74 27.02
C ARG A 148 5.48 -23.91 27.30
N GLU A 149 6.14 -24.86 26.65
CA GLU A 149 7.58 -25.12 26.83
C GLU A 149 8.43 -23.97 26.28
N ASN A 150 7.94 -23.26 25.26
CA ASN A 150 8.65 -22.16 24.60
C ASN A 150 8.04 -20.78 24.90
N LYS A 151 7.44 -20.61 26.09
CA LYS A 151 6.74 -19.38 26.48
C LYS A 151 7.55 -18.09 26.25
N HIS A 152 8.85 -18.12 26.52
CA HIS A 152 9.74 -16.98 26.30
C HIS A 152 9.86 -16.59 24.82
N LEU A 153 9.93 -17.55 23.90
CA LEU A 153 9.94 -17.29 22.45
C LEU A 153 8.58 -16.76 22.00
N ILE A 154 7.48 -17.29 22.52
CA ILE A 154 6.13 -16.77 22.23
C ILE A 154 6.01 -15.31 22.68
N ALA A 155 6.52 -14.96 23.86
CA ALA A 155 6.56 -13.57 24.31
C ALA A 155 7.44 -12.70 23.40
N CYS A 156 8.58 -13.21 22.92
CA CYS A 156 9.42 -12.52 21.94
C CYS A 156 8.64 -12.24 20.65
N MET A 157 7.95 -13.23 20.08
CA MET A 157 7.11 -13.08 18.89
C MET A 157 6.04 -12.01 19.11
N GLY A 158 5.30 -12.08 20.23
CA GLY A 158 4.27 -11.10 20.57
C GLY A 158 4.82 -9.70 20.73
N ASN A 159 6.04 -9.54 21.25
CA ASN A 159 6.72 -8.24 21.34
C ASN A 159 7.19 -7.72 19.97
N ILE A 160 7.83 -8.57 19.15
CA ILE A 160 8.34 -8.23 17.81
C ILE A 160 7.18 -7.81 16.90
N MET A 161 6.12 -8.61 16.87
CA MET A 161 4.98 -8.39 15.96
C MET A 161 4.10 -7.21 16.33
N MET A 162 4.39 -6.53 17.43
CA MET A 162 3.82 -5.21 17.65
C MET A 162 4.35 -4.17 16.65
N ASP A 163 5.55 -4.35 16.08
CA ASP A 163 6.07 -3.47 15.03
C ASP A 163 5.18 -3.51 13.77
N ALA A 164 4.62 -4.67 13.42
CA ALA A 164 3.62 -4.81 12.36
C ALA A 164 2.31 -4.06 12.64
N LEU A 165 2.03 -3.79 13.92
CA LEU A 165 0.82 -3.08 14.33
C LEU A 165 1.05 -1.57 14.41
N SER A 166 2.22 -1.15 14.91
CA SER A 166 2.53 0.23 15.30
C SER A 166 2.30 1.25 14.19
N ASP A 167 1.34 2.14 14.43
CA ASP A 167 1.20 3.37 13.65
C ASP A 167 2.33 4.35 13.98
N ARG A 168 2.80 5.10 12.98
CA ARG A 168 3.85 6.13 13.11
C ARG A 168 5.21 5.62 13.56
N GLN A 169 5.52 4.37 13.27
CA GLN A 169 6.89 3.84 13.35
C GLN A 169 7.63 4.10 12.04
N ILE A 170 8.90 4.50 12.11
CA ILE A 170 9.73 4.59 10.89
C ILE A 170 10.21 3.18 10.56
N ILE A 171 9.79 2.66 9.42
CA ILE A 171 10.21 1.34 8.93
C ILE A 171 11.11 1.48 7.71
N SER A 172 12.04 0.55 7.57
CA SER A 172 12.72 0.30 6.29
C SER A 172 11.94 -0.72 5.48
N TYR A 173 11.60 -0.37 4.25
CA TYR A 173 10.91 -1.26 3.33
C TYR A 173 11.72 -1.42 2.05
N ASP A 174 12.20 -2.63 1.80
CA ASP A 174 12.87 -2.97 0.55
C ASP A 174 11.82 -3.06 -0.58
N GLN A 175 12.03 -2.26 -1.63
CA GLN A 175 11.16 -2.17 -2.80
C GLN A 175 11.35 -3.43 -3.66
N PRO A 176 10.29 -4.22 -3.89
CA PRO A 176 10.36 -5.43 -4.69
C PRO A 176 10.94 -5.16 -6.09
N GLY A 177 11.89 -5.99 -6.51
CA GLY A 177 12.45 -5.95 -7.86
C GLY A 177 13.36 -4.75 -8.20
N THR A 178 13.60 -3.82 -7.27
CA THR A 178 14.47 -2.65 -7.52
C THR A 178 15.77 -2.66 -6.72
N GLY A 179 15.84 -3.47 -5.65
CA GLY A 179 16.95 -3.49 -4.70
C GLY A 179 17.10 -2.20 -3.89
N ARG A 180 16.09 -1.30 -3.93
CA ARG A 180 16.12 -0.02 -3.21
C ARG A 180 15.40 -0.12 -1.89
N ARG A 181 16.02 0.38 -0.83
CA ARG A 181 15.39 0.54 0.48
C ARG A 181 14.67 1.89 0.57
N ARG A 182 13.45 1.90 1.12
CA ARG A 182 12.68 3.11 1.43
C ARG A 182 12.34 3.15 2.92
N GLU A 183 12.89 4.14 3.61
CA GLU A 183 12.44 4.52 4.95
C GLU A 183 11.14 5.33 4.86
N LEU A 184 10.14 5.01 5.67
CA LEU A 184 8.87 5.73 5.70
C LEU A 184 8.20 5.65 7.08
N LEU A 185 7.37 6.65 7.39
CA LEU A 185 6.50 6.62 8.55
C LEU A 185 5.30 5.70 8.26
N PHE A 186 5.28 4.55 8.90
CA PHE A 186 4.32 3.49 8.66
C PHE A 186 2.93 3.82 9.22
N GLN A 187 1.88 3.26 8.60
CA GLN A 187 0.48 3.46 8.99
C GLN A 187 -0.10 2.27 9.77
N GLY A 188 0.79 1.40 10.28
CA GLY A 188 0.44 0.30 11.16
C GLY A 188 -0.30 -0.86 10.48
N TYR A 189 -1.09 -1.57 11.28
CA TYR A 189 -1.73 -2.84 10.94
C TYR A 189 -2.55 -2.80 9.63
N ALA A 190 -2.23 -3.72 8.73
CA ALA A 190 -3.08 -4.12 7.61
C ALA A 190 -3.44 -5.59 7.74
N ARG A 191 -4.73 -5.91 7.69
CA ARG A 191 -5.20 -7.30 7.58
C ARG A 191 -5.22 -7.76 6.13
N ASN A 192 -5.80 -6.92 5.28
CA ASN A 192 -6.06 -7.18 3.88
C ASN A 192 -5.71 -5.94 3.07
N PHE A 193 -5.22 -6.16 1.86
CA PHE A 193 -5.08 -5.17 0.82
C PHE A 193 -6.32 -5.18 -0.07
N TYR A 194 -6.81 -4.01 -0.43
CA TYR A 194 -8.02 -3.83 -1.21
C TYR A 194 -7.83 -2.86 -2.37
N ARG A 195 -8.60 -3.08 -3.44
CA ARG A 195 -8.86 -2.08 -4.48
C ARG A 195 -10.32 -2.18 -4.88
N GLY A 196 -10.94 -1.03 -5.16
CA GLY A 196 -12.31 -1.01 -5.66
C GLY A 196 -12.40 -0.28 -6.99
N GLU A 197 -13.24 -0.80 -7.87
CA GLU A 197 -13.54 -0.19 -9.16
C GLU A 197 -15.04 -0.12 -9.36
N ASN A 198 -15.51 0.98 -9.93
CA ASN A 198 -16.95 1.24 -10.04
C ASN A 198 -17.62 0.59 -11.24
N ALA A 199 -16.93 -0.29 -11.95
CA ALA A 199 -17.41 -1.13 -13.04
C ALA A 199 -16.54 -2.38 -13.13
N PHE A 200 -17.02 -3.43 -13.78
CA PHE A 200 -16.12 -4.38 -14.41
C PHE A 200 -15.56 -3.72 -15.66
N TYR A 201 -14.24 -3.49 -15.73
CA TYR A 201 -13.61 -2.81 -16.87
C TYR A 201 -12.93 -3.77 -17.86
N GLY A 202 -12.84 -5.07 -17.54
CA GLY A 202 -12.05 -6.05 -18.29
C GLY A 202 -10.53 -5.89 -18.17
N GLN A 203 -10.06 -4.80 -17.56
CA GLN A 203 -8.66 -4.50 -17.29
C GLN A 203 -8.54 -3.53 -16.10
N SER A 204 -7.48 -3.66 -15.31
CA SER A 204 -7.16 -2.80 -14.16
C SER A 204 -5.66 -2.55 -14.16
N ARG A 205 -5.26 -1.52 -14.92
CA ARG A 205 -3.86 -1.17 -15.17
C ARG A 205 -3.47 0.15 -14.51
N PRO A 206 -2.20 0.33 -14.10
CA PRO A 206 -1.65 1.64 -13.77
C PRO A 206 -1.92 2.66 -14.87
N SER A 207 -2.14 3.93 -14.49
CA SER A 207 -2.60 4.97 -15.41
C SER A 207 -1.64 5.21 -16.57
N MET A 208 -0.32 5.06 -16.35
CA MET A 208 0.70 5.14 -17.42
C MET A 208 0.56 4.04 -18.47
N PHE A 209 0.03 2.85 -18.14
CA PHE A 209 -0.02 1.72 -19.08
C PHE A 209 -1.36 1.55 -19.80
N ARG A 210 -2.39 2.34 -19.45
CA ARG A 210 -3.73 2.22 -20.06
C ARG A 210 -3.79 2.62 -21.54
N SER A 211 -2.90 3.53 -21.95
CA SER A 211 -2.81 4.06 -23.32
C SER A 211 -1.49 3.70 -24.00
N MET A 212 -0.81 2.66 -23.51
CA MET A 212 0.51 2.32 -24.02
C MET A 212 0.42 1.86 -25.50
N PRO A 213 1.25 2.42 -26.39
CA PRO A 213 1.34 1.97 -27.78
C PRO A 213 1.74 0.50 -27.90
N ALA A 214 1.27 -0.17 -28.95
CA ALA A 214 1.70 -1.53 -29.27
C ALA A 214 3.10 -1.57 -29.92
N ASP A 215 3.46 -0.53 -30.66
CA ASP A 215 4.79 -0.39 -31.24
C ASP A 215 5.85 -0.26 -30.13
N PRO A 216 6.89 -1.12 -30.08
CA PRO A 216 7.87 -1.12 -29.00
C PRO A 216 8.63 0.20 -28.85
N LYS A 217 8.93 0.89 -29.96
CA LYS A 217 9.65 2.17 -29.93
C LYS A 217 8.75 3.27 -29.37
N GLU A 218 7.53 3.38 -29.84
CA GLU A 218 6.56 4.33 -29.27
C GLU A 218 6.22 4.00 -27.80
N ALA A 219 6.18 2.73 -27.41
CA ALA A 219 6.01 2.32 -26.02
C ALA A 219 7.20 2.75 -25.14
N LEU A 220 8.43 2.64 -25.64
CA LEU A 220 9.63 3.15 -24.97
C LEU A 220 9.55 4.66 -24.75
N ILE A 221 9.19 5.43 -25.79
CA ILE A 221 9.05 6.89 -25.69
C ILE A 221 7.87 7.28 -24.79
N HIS A 222 6.76 6.55 -24.83
CA HIS A 222 5.63 6.74 -23.92
C HIS A 222 6.06 6.58 -22.46
N ARG A 223 6.85 5.54 -22.14
CA ARG A 223 7.40 5.33 -20.79
C ARG A 223 8.37 6.44 -20.39
N LEU A 224 9.27 6.83 -21.30
CA LEU A 224 10.19 7.95 -21.08
C LEU A 224 9.44 9.22 -20.68
N ILE A 225 8.43 9.64 -21.47
CA ILE A 225 7.60 10.82 -21.16
C ILE A 225 6.90 10.66 -19.79
N GLY A 226 6.30 9.49 -19.54
CA GLY A 226 5.61 9.22 -18.29
C GLY A 226 6.51 9.35 -17.06
N PHE A 227 7.69 8.74 -17.09
CA PHE A 227 8.66 8.82 -16.01
C PHE A 227 9.30 10.21 -15.89
N THR A 228 9.52 10.92 -17.00
CA THR A 228 10.02 12.30 -16.96
C THR A 228 9.02 13.24 -16.29
N ARG A 229 7.71 13.08 -16.51
CA ARG A 229 6.66 13.84 -15.76
C ARG A 229 6.75 13.64 -14.26
N ILE A 230 6.90 12.39 -13.82
CA ILE A 230 7.02 12.05 -12.40
C ILE A 230 8.32 12.65 -11.82
N CYS A 231 9.41 12.61 -12.59
CA CYS A 231 10.70 13.16 -12.18
C CYS A 231 10.64 14.68 -12.05
N GLU A 232 10.11 15.40 -13.05
CA GLU A 232 9.93 16.86 -13.01
C GLU A 232 9.02 17.29 -11.86
N PHE A 233 7.94 16.54 -11.60
CA PHE A 233 7.09 16.78 -10.44
C PHE A 233 7.85 16.58 -9.12
N GLY A 234 8.66 15.53 -9.01
CA GLY A 234 9.53 15.31 -7.85
C GLY A 234 10.53 16.45 -7.64
N LEU A 235 11.21 16.89 -8.69
CA LEU A 235 12.14 18.03 -8.65
C LEU A 235 11.45 19.32 -8.20
N TRP A 236 10.20 19.54 -8.61
CA TRP A 236 9.40 20.67 -8.15
C TRP A 236 8.98 20.55 -6.68
N LEU A 237 8.55 19.37 -6.24
CA LEU A 237 8.20 19.12 -4.84
C LEU A 237 9.38 19.38 -3.90
N GLU A 238 10.60 18.99 -4.29
CA GLU A 238 11.82 19.20 -3.50
C GLU A 238 12.18 20.69 -3.31
N LYS A 239 11.62 21.61 -4.13
CA LYS A 239 11.74 23.05 -3.89
C LYS A 239 10.92 23.52 -2.67
N MET A 240 9.96 22.72 -2.19
CA MET A 240 9.11 23.05 -1.06
C MET A 240 9.74 22.61 0.26
N GLY A 241 9.76 23.52 1.24
CA GLY A 241 10.38 23.22 2.55
C GLY A 241 9.75 22.01 3.24
N CYS A 242 8.44 21.81 3.10
CA CYS A 242 7.77 20.68 3.74
C CYS A 242 8.12 19.29 3.19
N VAL A 243 8.71 19.24 1.99
CA VAL A 243 9.21 18.00 1.35
C VAL A 243 10.68 17.83 1.66
N ARG A 244 11.49 18.88 1.41
CA ARG A 244 12.93 18.89 1.66
C ARG A 244 13.27 18.60 3.13
N ASP A 245 12.48 19.17 4.03
CA ASP A 245 12.70 19.11 5.48
C ASP A 245 11.86 17.99 6.13
N TRP A 246 11.33 17.01 5.35
CA TRP A 246 10.54 15.89 5.86
C TRP A 246 11.39 14.98 6.76
N PRO A 247 11.09 14.87 8.07
CA PRO A 247 11.98 14.19 9.01
C PRO A 247 11.73 12.68 9.10
N PHE A 248 10.66 12.16 8.48
CA PHE A 248 10.18 10.80 8.72
C PHE A 248 10.53 9.82 7.58
N GLY A 249 11.74 9.93 7.03
CA GLY A 249 12.26 9.05 5.98
C GLY A 249 12.20 9.68 4.58
N HIS A 250 11.92 8.86 3.58
CA HIS A 250 11.89 9.28 2.17
C HIS A 250 10.49 9.74 1.75
N VAL A 251 10.44 10.77 0.93
CA VAL A 251 9.21 11.21 0.28
C VAL A 251 8.96 10.38 -0.98
N PHE A 252 7.78 9.77 -1.08
CA PHE A 252 7.40 8.96 -2.22
C PHE A 252 6.72 9.81 -3.29
N HIS A 253 7.54 10.50 -4.09
CA HIS A 253 7.07 11.41 -5.15
C HIS A 253 6.08 10.76 -6.13
N GLY A 254 6.28 9.50 -6.52
CA GLY A 254 5.37 8.78 -7.42
C GLY A 254 3.96 8.61 -6.84
N ALA A 255 3.84 8.26 -5.56
CA ALA A 255 2.54 8.15 -4.90
C ALA A 255 1.84 9.51 -4.78
N ILE A 256 2.59 10.57 -4.49
CA ILE A 256 2.04 11.94 -4.46
C ILE A 256 1.59 12.35 -5.88
N ALA A 257 2.41 12.10 -6.91
CA ALA A 257 2.10 12.41 -8.30
C ALA A 257 0.77 11.76 -8.73
N GLN A 258 0.59 10.48 -8.42
CA GLN A 258 -0.63 9.73 -8.70
C GLN A 258 -1.86 10.36 -8.05
N HIS A 259 -1.76 10.71 -6.77
CA HIS A 259 -2.83 11.35 -6.02
C HIS A 259 -3.27 12.70 -6.59
N TYR A 260 -2.40 13.40 -7.32
CA TYR A 260 -2.69 14.67 -7.97
C TYR A 260 -2.93 14.55 -9.48
N GLY A 261 -3.08 13.33 -10.00
CA GLY A 261 -3.57 13.08 -11.36
C GLY A 261 -2.48 12.93 -12.42
N ILE A 262 -1.20 12.94 -12.05
CA ILE A 262 -0.11 12.60 -12.97
C ILE A 262 -0.17 11.09 -13.26
N PRO A 263 -0.17 10.66 -14.54
CA PRO A 263 -0.13 9.24 -14.85
C PRO A 263 1.14 8.57 -14.32
N THR A 264 1.00 7.48 -13.57
CA THR A 264 2.11 6.73 -12.96
C THR A 264 2.07 5.25 -13.31
N ASN A 265 3.17 4.57 -13.04
CA ASN A 265 3.29 3.12 -13.11
C ASN A 265 2.78 2.42 -11.83
N GLY A 266 2.18 3.17 -10.90
CA GLY A 266 1.60 2.67 -9.67
C GLY A 266 0.13 2.27 -9.85
N LEU A 267 -0.28 1.15 -9.25
CA LEU A 267 -1.69 0.82 -9.06
C LEU A 267 -2.10 1.10 -7.61
N ASP A 268 -3.13 1.94 -7.43
CA ASP A 268 -3.62 2.30 -6.10
C ASP A 268 -4.24 1.09 -5.38
N ILE A 269 -3.73 0.81 -4.19
CA ILE A 269 -4.20 -0.20 -3.24
C ILE A 269 -4.42 0.50 -1.89
N THR A 270 -5.33 -0.01 -1.08
CA THR A 270 -5.61 0.50 0.28
C THR A 270 -5.72 -0.65 1.26
N SER A 271 -5.32 -0.48 2.51
CA SER A 271 -5.65 -1.45 3.56
C SER A 271 -7.07 -1.28 4.13
N ASP A 272 -7.88 -0.35 3.58
CA ASP A 272 -9.23 -0.02 4.04
C ASP A 272 -10.32 -0.39 3.04
N VAL A 273 -11.14 -1.36 3.44
CA VAL A 273 -12.28 -1.83 2.64
C VAL A 273 -13.30 -0.72 2.34
N LYS A 274 -13.52 0.25 3.23
CA LYS A 274 -14.44 1.38 2.97
C LYS A 274 -13.87 2.33 1.93
N VAL A 275 -12.55 2.56 1.92
CA VAL A 275 -11.86 3.34 0.88
C VAL A 275 -12.01 2.65 -0.48
N ALA A 276 -11.77 1.33 -0.55
CA ALA A 276 -11.99 0.57 -1.77
C ALA A 276 -13.45 0.64 -2.24
N LEU A 277 -14.42 0.41 -1.35
CA LEU A 277 -15.84 0.50 -1.68
C LEU A 277 -16.25 1.90 -2.13
N PHE A 278 -15.64 2.95 -1.59
CA PHE A 278 -15.87 4.31 -2.05
C PHE A 278 -15.53 4.46 -3.54
N PHE A 279 -14.35 4.01 -3.95
CA PHE A 279 -13.96 4.00 -5.36
C PHE A 279 -14.82 3.07 -6.22
N ALA A 280 -15.40 2.02 -5.64
CA ALA A 280 -16.34 1.13 -6.32
C ALA A 280 -17.78 1.67 -6.42
N CYS A 281 -18.17 2.62 -5.56
CA CYS A 281 -19.54 3.12 -5.46
C CYS A 281 -19.71 4.57 -5.92
N CYS A 282 -18.62 5.31 -6.05
CA CYS A 282 -18.61 6.73 -6.33
C CYS A 282 -17.87 7.02 -7.63
N THR A 283 -18.09 8.24 -8.14
CA THR A 283 -17.35 8.79 -9.28
C THR A 283 -17.03 10.25 -9.03
N PHE A 284 -15.90 10.70 -9.59
CA PHE A 284 -15.48 12.08 -9.50
C PHE A 284 -16.12 12.88 -10.63
N ASP A 285 -16.96 13.85 -10.29
CA ASP A 285 -17.51 14.79 -11.25
C ASP A 285 -16.48 15.88 -11.54
N LYS A 286 -15.83 15.77 -12.70
CA LYS A 286 -14.82 16.72 -13.19
C LYS A 286 -15.36 18.14 -13.34
N LYS A 287 -16.67 18.33 -13.62
CA LYS A 287 -17.25 19.66 -13.80
C LYS A 287 -17.40 20.39 -12.47
N SER A 288 -17.89 19.68 -11.45
CA SER A 288 -18.03 20.27 -10.11
C SER A 288 -16.77 20.16 -9.25
N GLY A 289 -15.77 19.36 -9.69
CA GLY A 289 -14.57 19.05 -8.92
C GLY A 289 -14.85 18.28 -7.62
N ARG A 290 -15.90 17.43 -7.61
CA ARG A 290 -16.39 16.78 -6.39
C ARG A 290 -16.77 15.33 -6.63
N TRP A 291 -16.61 14.51 -5.60
CA TRP A 291 -17.13 13.16 -5.58
C TRP A 291 -18.64 13.14 -5.40
N ARG A 292 -19.29 12.18 -6.06
CA ARG A 292 -20.70 11.85 -5.90
C ARG A 292 -20.90 10.33 -5.97
N PRO A 293 -21.98 9.79 -5.35
CA PRO A 293 -22.35 8.40 -5.58
C PRO A 293 -22.76 8.20 -7.04
N LEU A 294 -22.64 6.96 -7.53
CA LEU A 294 -23.24 6.58 -8.80
C LEU A 294 -24.78 6.64 -8.74
N TYR A 295 -25.41 7.05 -9.83
CA TYR A 295 -26.86 7.09 -10.01
C TYR A 295 -27.37 5.90 -10.84
N GLY A 296 -28.63 5.51 -10.66
CA GLY A 296 -29.21 4.32 -11.28
C GLY A 296 -28.98 4.20 -12.78
N LYS A 297 -29.08 5.30 -13.52
CA LYS A 297 -28.85 5.34 -14.98
C LYS A 297 -27.43 4.92 -15.39
N GLU A 298 -26.43 5.09 -14.52
CA GLU A 298 -25.01 4.79 -14.78
C GLU A 298 -24.69 3.29 -14.62
N PHE A 299 -25.61 2.50 -14.06
CA PHE A 299 -25.46 1.05 -13.85
C PHE A 299 -26.74 0.25 -14.11
N ALA A 300 -27.70 0.84 -14.85
CA ALA A 300 -28.98 0.21 -15.20
C ALA A 300 -28.78 -0.97 -16.14
N ARG A 301 -27.88 -0.83 -17.12
CA ARG A 301 -27.52 -1.84 -18.13
C ARG A 301 -26.01 -2.02 -18.18
N ALA A 302 -25.55 -3.09 -18.82
CA ALA A 302 -24.12 -3.38 -18.94
C ALA A 302 -23.36 -2.24 -19.64
N ASP A 303 -23.99 -1.66 -20.65
CA ASP A 303 -23.49 -0.58 -21.50
C ASP A 303 -23.90 0.82 -21.03
N SER A 304 -24.43 0.97 -19.81
CA SER A 304 -24.87 2.28 -19.26
C SER A 304 -23.80 3.37 -19.32
N ARG A 305 -22.51 3.01 -19.26
CA ARG A 305 -21.37 3.90 -19.41
C ARG A 305 -20.57 3.55 -20.68
N PRO A 306 -20.51 4.44 -21.70
CA PRO A 306 -19.84 4.13 -22.97
C PRO A 306 -18.35 3.82 -22.85
N ASP A 307 -17.65 4.46 -21.92
CA ASP A 307 -16.24 4.23 -21.64
C ASP A 307 -15.98 2.83 -21.07
N VAL A 308 -16.90 2.32 -20.25
CA VAL A 308 -16.89 0.93 -19.75
C VAL A 308 -17.19 -0.04 -20.90
N ALA A 309 -18.26 0.21 -21.66
CA ALA A 309 -18.69 -0.65 -22.76
C ALA A 309 -17.61 -0.81 -23.84
N ARG A 310 -16.89 0.27 -24.17
CA ARG A 310 -15.78 0.25 -25.14
C ARG A 310 -14.65 -0.71 -24.75
N LEU A 311 -14.48 -0.96 -23.45
CA LEU A 311 -13.48 -1.89 -22.92
C LEU A 311 -14.01 -3.33 -22.81
N GLY A 312 -15.22 -3.61 -23.30
CA GLY A 312 -15.89 -4.89 -23.06
C GLY A 312 -16.35 -5.08 -21.61
N GLY A 313 -16.45 -3.97 -20.86
CA GLY A 313 -16.81 -3.98 -19.46
C GLY A 313 -18.30 -4.09 -19.18
N ASP A 314 -18.65 -4.16 -17.89
CA ASP A 314 -20.03 -4.17 -17.40
C ASP A 314 -20.25 -3.10 -16.33
N SER A 315 -21.11 -2.14 -16.66
CA SER A 315 -21.47 -1.01 -15.81
C SER A 315 -22.35 -1.38 -14.62
N ARG A 316 -22.95 -2.58 -14.60
CA ARG A 316 -23.93 -3.04 -13.60
C ARG A 316 -23.31 -3.35 -12.24
N TYR A 317 -22.01 -3.61 -12.22
CA TYR A 317 -21.31 -4.18 -11.07
C TYR A 317 -20.22 -3.25 -10.58
N GLY A 318 -19.99 -3.24 -9.27
CA GLY A 318 -18.76 -2.74 -8.68
C GLY A 318 -17.83 -3.92 -8.41
N MET A 319 -16.54 -3.67 -8.44
CA MET A 319 -15.50 -4.67 -8.26
C MET A 319 -14.74 -4.40 -6.96
N ILE A 320 -14.40 -5.46 -6.24
CA ILE A 320 -13.47 -5.45 -5.12
C ILE A 320 -12.41 -6.51 -5.36
N PHE A 321 -11.15 -6.07 -5.31
CA PHE A 321 -9.98 -6.91 -5.27
C PHE A 321 -9.50 -6.99 -3.82
N CYS A 322 -9.02 -8.15 -3.39
CA CYS A 322 -8.56 -8.38 -2.03
C CYS A 322 -7.35 -9.33 -2.01
N ALA A 323 -6.38 -9.10 -1.14
CA ALA A 323 -5.31 -10.06 -0.82
C ALA A 323 -4.99 -9.98 0.69
N PRO A 324 -4.82 -11.11 1.41
CA PRO A 324 -4.43 -11.06 2.81
C PRO A 324 -3.00 -10.51 2.95
N ALA A 325 -2.80 -9.59 3.88
CA ALA A 325 -1.54 -8.88 4.01
C ALA A 325 -0.44 -9.77 4.59
N ASP A 326 -0.79 -10.67 5.52
CA ASP A 326 0.16 -11.59 6.15
C ASP A 326 0.78 -12.57 5.13
N VAL A 327 -0.02 -13.13 4.22
CA VAL A 327 0.52 -13.99 3.14
C VAL A 327 1.39 -13.20 2.16
N SER A 328 1.03 -11.96 1.83
CA SER A 328 1.88 -11.09 1.01
C SER A 328 3.22 -10.77 1.69
N PHE A 329 3.21 -10.50 3.00
CA PHE A 329 4.45 -10.27 3.76
C PHE A 329 5.30 -11.54 3.87
N MET A 330 4.72 -12.70 4.22
CA MET A 330 5.46 -13.97 4.24
C MET A 330 6.08 -14.29 2.88
N SER A 331 5.32 -14.10 1.79
CA SER A 331 5.81 -14.34 0.43
C SER A 331 6.98 -13.42 0.07
N LYS A 332 6.90 -12.15 0.47
CA LYS A 332 7.98 -11.18 0.28
C LYS A 332 9.25 -11.60 1.03
N GLU A 333 9.15 -11.95 2.31
CA GLU A 333 10.32 -12.33 3.11
C GLU A 333 10.92 -13.67 2.67
N LEU A 334 10.10 -14.61 2.20
CA LEU A 334 10.57 -15.89 1.67
C LEU A 334 11.34 -15.74 0.33
N ASP A 335 10.96 -14.75 -0.49
CA ASP A 335 11.52 -14.47 -1.81
C ASP A 335 11.65 -15.71 -2.73
N ASP A 336 10.67 -16.63 -2.67
CA ASP A 336 10.58 -17.79 -3.57
C ASP A 336 9.65 -17.48 -4.75
N PRO A 337 10.15 -17.45 -6.01
CA PRO A 337 9.33 -17.16 -7.18
C PRO A 337 8.12 -18.09 -7.38
N ARG A 338 8.15 -19.31 -6.85
CA ARG A 338 7.05 -20.29 -6.97
C ARG A 338 5.90 -20.04 -6.00
N LEU A 339 6.18 -19.29 -4.93
CA LEU A 339 5.23 -18.94 -3.87
C LEU A 339 5.06 -17.43 -3.78
N HIS A 340 5.26 -16.73 -4.90
CA HIS A 340 5.22 -15.29 -4.97
C HIS A 340 3.77 -14.78 -4.97
N LEU A 341 3.48 -13.86 -4.06
CA LEU A 341 2.28 -13.03 -4.07
C LEU A 341 2.67 -11.58 -4.28
N SER A 342 1.88 -10.86 -5.07
CA SER A 342 2.02 -9.41 -5.16
C SER A 342 1.92 -8.80 -3.76
N CYS A 343 2.97 -8.06 -3.36
CA CYS A 343 3.03 -7.37 -2.07
C CYS A 343 3.03 -5.85 -2.32
N PRO A 344 1.89 -5.17 -2.17
CA PRO A 344 1.79 -3.73 -2.30
C PRO A 344 2.79 -3.02 -1.38
N THR A 345 3.52 -2.05 -1.93
CA THR A 345 4.46 -1.23 -1.18
C THR A 345 3.69 -0.20 -0.35
N PRO A 346 3.92 -0.09 0.97
CA PRO A 346 3.32 0.96 1.78
C PRO A 346 3.76 2.33 1.28
N VAL A 347 2.81 3.25 1.17
CA VAL A 347 3.13 4.67 0.89
C VAL A 347 3.57 5.38 2.16
N GLY A 348 2.98 5.01 3.31
CA GLY A 348 3.23 5.65 4.59
C GLY A 348 2.66 7.07 4.67
N TYR A 349 2.89 7.73 5.80
CA TYR A 349 2.65 9.17 5.87
C TYR A 349 3.59 9.89 4.92
N GLN A 350 3.03 10.84 4.19
CA GLN A 350 3.74 11.66 3.22
C GLN A 350 3.35 13.13 3.46
N PRO A 351 4.19 14.09 3.02
CA PRO A 351 3.73 15.45 2.84
C PRO A 351 2.41 15.48 2.06
N PHE A 352 1.61 16.52 2.27
CA PHE A 352 0.31 16.69 1.61
C PHE A 352 -0.81 15.70 2.00
N MET A 353 -0.65 14.92 3.09
CA MET A 353 -1.54 13.99 3.85
C MET A 353 -2.56 13.09 3.12
N ARG A 354 -2.74 13.19 1.80
CA ARG A 354 -3.74 12.40 1.07
C ARG A 354 -3.45 10.90 1.16
N CYS A 355 -2.17 10.55 1.14
CA CYS A 355 -1.68 9.18 1.29
C CYS A 355 -2.10 8.56 2.63
N GLU A 356 -2.14 9.34 3.71
CA GLU A 356 -2.61 8.86 5.02
C GLU A 356 -4.10 8.58 5.00
N ARG A 357 -4.88 9.56 4.54
CA ARG A 357 -6.34 9.46 4.56
C ARG A 357 -6.87 8.28 3.76
N GLN A 358 -6.10 7.78 2.80
CA GLN A 358 -6.45 6.64 1.97
C GLN A 358 -5.91 5.29 2.46
N SER A 359 -5.16 5.27 3.57
CA SER A 359 -4.43 4.07 4.02
C SER A 359 -3.62 3.44 2.87
N ALA A 360 -2.85 4.29 2.17
CA ALA A 360 -2.40 4.02 0.81
C ALA A 360 -1.23 3.03 0.71
N TYR A 361 -1.36 2.13 -0.25
CA TYR A 361 -0.35 1.21 -0.74
C TYR A 361 -0.31 1.31 -2.27
N VAL A 362 0.78 0.85 -2.87
CA VAL A 362 0.91 0.87 -4.33
C VAL A 362 1.60 -0.39 -4.83
N ILE A 363 1.07 -0.96 -5.92
CA ILE A 363 1.81 -1.93 -6.72
C ILE A 363 2.58 -1.13 -7.76
N GLU A 364 3.90 -1.02 -7.60
CA GLU A 364 4.80 -0.33 -8.53
C GLU A 364 5.16 -1.27 -9.68
N ALA A 365 4.48 -1.14 -10.83
CA ALA A 365 4.71 -2.03 -11.96
C ALA A 365 5.86 -1.51 -12.84
N GLY A 366 6.89 -2.33 -13.09
CA GLY A 366 7.97 -1.99 -14.03
C GLY A 366 7.59 -2.15 -15.51
N LEU A 367 6.59 -2.98 -15.77
CA LEU A 367 6.03 -3.32 -17.08
C LEU A 367 4.49 -3.25 -17.01
N PRO A 368 3.78 -3.32 -18.15
CA PRO A 368 2.32 -3.39 -18.14
C PRO A 368 1.83 -4.50 -17.20
N TYR A 369 1.06 -4.09 -16.19
CA TYR A 369 0.49 -4.95 -15.17
C TYR A 369 -1.02 -4.79 -15.17
N ASP A 370 -1.74 -5.89 -14.99
CA ASP A 370 -3.19 -5.92 -14.99
C ASP A 370 -3.72 -6.77 -13.84
N LEU A 371 -4.43 -6.13 -12.92
CA LEU A 371 -4.92 -6.79 -11.70
C LEU A 371 -5.98 -7.85 -12.00
N TYR A 372 -6.67 -7.82 -13.16
CA TYR A 372 -7.59 -8.90 -13.53
C TYR A 372 -6.86 -10.20 -13.91
N LEU A 373 -5.61 -10.11 -14.36
CA LEU A 373 -4.79 -11.25 -14.73
C LEU A 373 -3.92 -11.74 -13.56
N ASP A 374 -3.76 -10.94 -12.51
CA ASP A 374 -2.96 -11.28 -11.33
C ASP A 374 -3.68 -12.31 -10.45
N GLU A 375 -3.23 -13.56 -10.46
CA GLU A 375 -3.82 -14.63 -9.66
C GLU A 375 -3.64 -14.48 -8.15
N THR A 376 -2.77 -13.58 -7.68
CA THR A 376 -2.50 -13.38 -6.25
C THR A 376 -3.53 -12.52 -5.53
N PHE A 377 -4.42 -11.87 -6.29
CA PHE A 377 -5.55 -11.10 -5.76
C PHE A 377 -6.86 -11.84 -5.97
N SER A 378 -7.64 -11.98 -4.89
CA SER A 378 -9.03 -12.39 -4.96
C SER A 378 -9.88 -11.32 -5.64
N LYS A 379 -10.85 -11.75 -6.44
CA LYS A 379 -11.72 -10.87 -7.23
C LYS A 379 -13.17 -11.16 -6.93
N PHE A 380 -13.91 -10.11 -6.58
CA PHE A 380 -15.34 -10.20 -6.33
C PHE A 380 -16.07 -9.05 -7.00
N LYS A 381 -17.29 -9.33 -7.45
CA LYS A 381 -18.21 -8.32 -7.96
C LYS A 381 -19.42 -8.20 -7.08
N PHE A 382 -20.07 -7.05 -7.09
CA PHE A 382 -21.34 -6.83 -6.40
C PHE A 382 -22.26 -5.97 -7.24
N ARG A 383 -23.57 -6.20 -7.14
CA ARG A 383 -24.54 -5.40 -7.90
C ARG A 383 -24.62 -3.99 -7.34
N LEU A 384 -24.42 -3.00 -8.20
CA LEU A 384 -24.57 -1.59 -7.83
C LEU A 384 -26.06 -1.27 -7.59
N THR A 385 -26.33 -0.56 -6.51
CA THR A 385 -27.65 -0.01 -6.20
C THR A 385 -27.50 1.40 -5.68
N GLU A 386 -28.48 2.28 -5.93
CA GLU A 386 -28.42 3.65 -5.40
C GLU A 386 -28.32 3.68 -3.87
N LYS A 387 -29.00 2.73 -3.20
CA LYS A 387 -28.97 2.61 -1.75
C LYS A 387 -27.55 2.33 -1.25
N LEU A 388 -26.87 1.34 -1.83
CA LEU A 388 -25.50 0.99 -1.49
C LEU A 388 -24.54 2.15 -1.76
N CYS A 389 -24.62 2.75 -2.96
CA CYS A 389 -23.72 3.83 -3.34
C CYS A 389 -23.88 5.06 -2.45
N ARG A 390 -25.12 5.46 -2.14
CA ARG A 390 -25.40 6.58 -1.23
C ARG A 390 -24.96 6.28 0.20
N TRP A 391 -25.10 5.03 0.66
CA TRP A 391 -24.66 4.64 1.99
C TRP A 391 -23.14 4.75 2.12
N ILE A 392 -22.37 4.14 1.21
CA ILE A 392 -20.90 4.23 1.20
C ILE A 392 -20.43 5.68 1.09
N TYR A 393 -21.04 6.48 0.21
CA TYR A 393 -20.72 7.90 0.07
C TYR A 393 -20.89 8.67 1.40
N ARG A 394 -21.93 8.37 2.18
CA ARG A 394 -22.16 8.99 3.49
C ARG A 394 -21.19 8.50 4.56
N GLU A 395 -20.89 7.20 4.59
CA GLU A 395 -19.87 6.62 5.50
C GLU A 395 -18.50 7.28 5.32
N MET A 396 -18.20 7.77 4.11
CA MET A 396 -16.93 8.40 3.74
C MET A 396 -16.99 9.94 3.77
N ASP A 397 -17.97 10.51 4.48
CA ASP A 397 -18.21 11.97 4.59
C ASP A 397 -18.20 12.70 3.23
N GLY A 398 -18.88 12.11 2.26
CA GLY A 398 -18.97 12.65 0.90
C GLY A 398 -17.63 12.70 0.15
N GLY A 399 -16.67 11.89 0.56
CA GLY A 399 -15.30 11.85 0.03
C GLY A 399 -14.28 12.65 0.83
N LYS A 400 -14.71 13.50 1.79
CA LYS A 400 -13.79 14.28 2.62
C LYS A 400 -12.91 13.41 3.52
N ALA A 401 -13.36 12.20 3.85
CA ALA A 401 -12.59 11.24 4.63
C ALA A 401 -11.27 10.85 3.95
N ILE A 402 -11.23 10.86 2.61
CA ILE A 402 -10.08 10.40 1.79
C ILE A 402 -9.52 11.48 0.84
N TYR A 403 -10.24 12.59 0.68
CA TYR A 403 -9.82 13.80 -0.04
C TYR A 403 -10.04 15.02 0.87
N PRO A 404 -9.22 15.20 1.91
CA PRO A 404 -9.29 16.42 2.70
C PRO A 404 -8.86 17.60 1.82
N ASN A 405 -9.27 18.81 2.21
CA ASN A 405 -8.89 20.02 1.49
C ASN A 405 -7.42 20.35 1.83
N GLU A 406 -6.49 19.91 1.00
CA GLU A 406 -5.05 20.02 1.29
C GLU A 406 -4.17 20.45 0.10
N GLY A 407 -3.20 21.29 0.48
CA GLY A 407 -2.49 22.34 -0.23
C GLY A 407 -1.68 22.12 -1.51
N LEU A 408 -1.87 21.08 -2.33
CA LEU A 408 -1.56 21.23 -3.78
C LEU A 408 -2.80 21.52 -4.62
N THR A 409 -4.00 21.52 -4.03
CA THR A 409 -5.25 21.89 -4.72
C THR A 409 -5.22 23.27 -5.35
N ASP A 410 -4.48 24.22 -4.76
CA ASP A 410 -4.34 25.59 -5.30
C ASP A 410 -3.27 25.70 -6.39
N SER A 411 -2.56 24.60 -6.67
CA SER A 411 -1.48 24.49 -7.65
C SER A 411 -1.81 23.48 -8.76
N LEU A 412 -3.09 23.11 -8.94
CA LEU A 412 -3.50 22.15 -9.96
C LEU A 412 -3.12 22.59 -11.38
N SER A 413 -3.14 23.90 -11.68
CA SER A 413 -2.69 24.40 -12.99
C SER A 413 -1.23 24.09 -13.26
N VAL A 414 -0.38 24.17 -12.24
CA VAL A 414 1.06 23.84 -12.31
C VAL A 414 1.24 22.35 -12.59
N ILE A 415 0.43 21.51 -11.93
CA ILE A 415 0.42 20.06 -12.17
C ILE A 415 -0.07 19.75 -13.59
N ASP A 416 -1.10 20.45 -14.09
CA ASP A 416 -1.59 20.30 -15.46
C ASP A 416 -0.52 20.68 -16.49
N ASP A 417 0.30 21.70 -16.22
CA ASP A 417 1.47 22.06 -17.05
C ASP A 417 2.51 20.93 -17.07
N MET A 418 2.81 20.33 -15.91
CA MET A 418 3.72 19.17 -15.85
C MET A 418 3.16 17.95 -16.58
N ILE A 419 1.84 17.71 -16.52
CA ILE A 419 1.19 16.64 -17.28
C ILE A 419 1.35 16.88 -18.78
N ARG A 420 1.28 18.13 -19.25
CA ARG A 420 1.59 18.44 -20.66
C ARG A 420 3.06 18.21 -20.99
N LEU A 421 3.95 18.50 -20.05
CA LEU A 421 5.41 18.36 -20.17
C LEU A 421 5.97 19.15 -21.37
N SER A 422 5.58 20.41 -21.55
CA SER A 422 6.14 21.23 -22.65
C SER A 422 7.64 21.45 -22.51
N GLU A 423 8.15 21.45 -21.28
CA GLU A 423 9.55 21.63 -20.95
C GLU A 423 9.99 20.58 -19.91
N TYR A 424 11.27 20.22 -19.94
CA TYR A 424 11.88 19.31 -18.96
C TYR A 424 13.38 19.59 -18.83
N THR A 425 14.01 19.10 -17.78
CA THR A 425 15.46 19.22 -17.55
C THR A 425 16.25 18.05 -18.12
N ARG A 426 17.48 18.28 -18.58
CA ARG A 426 18.36 17.17 -18.98
C ARG A 426 18.56 16.14 -17.85
N ALA A 427 18.69 16.64 -16.62
CA ALA A 427 18.86 15.82 -15.43
C ALA A 427 17.70 14.83 -15.20
N SER A 428 16.46 15.21 -15.52
CA SER A 428 15.32 14.30 -15.38
C SER A 428 15.38 13.15 -16.38
N VAL A 429 15.72 13.40 -17.64
CA VAL A 429 15.89 12.34 -18.65
C VAL A 429 17.05 11.41 -18.29
N GLU A 430 18.20 11.94 -17.90
CA GLU A 430 19.36 11.15 -17.47
C GLU A 430 19.01 10.24 -16.28
N TRP A 431 18.30 10.79 -15.29
CA TRP A 431 17.87 10.03 -14.12
C TRP A 431 16.86 8.95 -14.47
N VAL A 432 15.89 9.25 -15.35
CA VAL A 432 14.85 8.31 -15.81
C VAL A 432 15.46 7.13 -16.56
N ILE A 433 16.32 7.40 -17.55
CA ILE A 433 16.97 6.35 -18.34
C ILE A 433 17.77 5.41 -17.43
N LYS A 434 18.57 5.99 -16.52
CA LYS A 434 19.36 5.21 -15.56
C LYS A 434 18.50 4.41 -14.59
N THR A 435 17.45 5.01 -14.04
CA THR A 435 16.62 4.40 -12.99
C THR A 435 15.76 3.27 -13.53
N TYR A 436 15.16 3.46 -14.69
CA TYR A 436 14.23 2.50 -15.29
C TYR A 436 14.91 1.63 -16.36
N GLN A 437 16.24 1.73 -16.49
CA GLN A 437 17.06 0.95 -17.43
C GLN A 437 16.47 0.97 -18.85
N LEU A 438 16.09 2.17 -19.31
CA LEU A 438 15.50 2.34 -20.63
C LEU A 438 16.58 2.16 -21.69
N ASP A 439 16.30 1.33 -22.71
CA ASP A 439 17.22 1.05 -23.81
C ASP A 439 17.22 2.20 -24.85
N ILE A 440 17.72 3.36 -24.44
CA ILE A 440 17.86 4.57 -25.25
C ILE A 440 18.98 5.45 -24.69
N SER A 441 19.77 6.07 -25.56
CA SER A 441 20.76 7.07 -25.14
C SER A 441 20.10 8.38 -24.71
N VAL A 442 20.79 9.18 -23.89
CA VAL A 442 20.27 10.49 -23.45
C VAL A 442 20.05 11.42 -24.64
N GLU A 443 20.98 11.42 -25.60
CA GLU A 443 20.96 12.24 -26.80
C GLU A 443 19.80 11.85 -27.73
N GLU A 444 19.59 10.56 -27.94
CA GLU A 444 18.47 10.06 -28.74
C GLU A 444 17.13 10.36 -28.07
N ALA A 445 17.03 10.16 -26.75
CA ALA A 445 15.85 10.49 -25.96
C ALA A 445 15.47 11.97 -26.10
N ILE A 446 16.44 12.88 -25.95
CA ILE A 446 16.20 14.32 -26.11
C ILE A 446 15.76 14.64 -27.54
N ALA A 447 16.43 14.09 -28.55
CA ALA A 447 16.04 14.33 -29.95
C ALA A 447 14.62 13.84 -30.27
N GLU A 448 14.19 12.73 -29.66
CA GLU A 448 12.86 12.16 -29.87
C GLU A 448 11.74 12.91 -29.13
N LEU A 449 12.06 13.46 -27.95
CA LEU A 449 11.21 14.36 -27.19
C LEU A 449 11.03 15.71 -27.90
N GLU A 450 12.10 16.30 -28.45
CA GLU A 450 12.04 17.57 -29.22
C GLU A 450 11.14 17.45 -30.45
N LYS A 451 11.22 16.34 -31.20
CA LYS A 451 10.32 16.06 -32.34
C LYS A 451 8.84 16.03 -31.94
N ARG A 452 8.53 15.75 -30.67
CA ARG A 452 7.18 15.68 -30.10
C ARG A 452 6.76 16.98 -29.39
N GLY A 453 7.58 18.03 -29.47
CA GLY A 453 7.30 19.33 -28.87
C GLY A 453 7.59 19.40 -27.37
N HIS A 454 8.42 18.49 -26.85
CA HIS A 454 8.94 18.55 -25.49
C HIS A 454 10.34 19.16 -25.54
N HIS A 455 10.56 20.27 -24.84
CA HIS A 455 11.80 21.03 -24.97
C HIS A 455 12.73 20.83 -23.77
N CYS A 456 13.99 20.51 -24.05
CA CYS A 456 15.00 20.37 -23.00
C CYS A 456 15.51 21.76 -22.56
N ARG A 457 15.48 22.02 -21.26
CA ARG A 457 16.03 23.23 -20.62
C ARG A 457 17.13 22.87 -19.63
N GLN A 458 17.96 23.85 -19.30
CA GLN A 458 18.90 23.72 -18.18
C GLN A 458 18.15 23.69 -16.85
N GLU A 459 17.15 24.56 -16.70
CA GLU A 459 16.26 24.63 -15.54
C GLU A 459 14.82 24.84 -16.00
N VAL A 460 13.86 24.30 -15.24
CA VAL A 460 12.43 24.51 -15.44
C VAL A 460 11.82 25.08 -14.17
N ASN A 461 11.07 26.18 -14.34
CA ASN A 461 10.36 26.86 -13.26
C ASN A 461 8.86 26.78 -13.53
N TRP A 462 8.24 25.77 -12.92
CA TRP A 462 6.83 25.47 -13.11
C TRP A 462 5.87 26.48 -12.46
N CYS A 463 6.33 27.25 -11.47
CA CYS A 463 5.55 28.34 -10.89
C CYS A 463 6.46 29.42 -10.28
N ALA A 464 5.87 30.58 -9.99
CA ALA A 464 6.55 31.69 -9.33
C ALA A 464 6.92 31.35 -7.88
N GLU A 465 7.99 31.96 -7.35
CA GLU A 465 8.51 31.70 -6.01
C GLU A 465 7.45 31.97 -4.91
N GLU A 466 6.58 32.95 -5.11
CA GLU A 466 5.49 33.26 -4.18
C GLU A 466 4.51 32.09 -4.05
N THR A 467 4.30 31.33 -5.13
CA THR A 467 3.44 30.14 -5.11
C THR A 467 4.08 29.03 -4.28
N LEU A 468 5.39 28.80 -4.45
CA LEU A 468 6.16 27.84 -3.66
C LEU A 468 6.19 28.21 -2.17
N ALA A 469 6.40 29.49 -1.87
CA ALA A 469 6.40 30.01 -0.51
C ALA A 469 5.04 29.85 0.17
N ARG A 470 3.94 30.14 -0.55
CA ARG A 470 2.57 29.96 -0.06
C ARG A 470 2.26 28.51 0.29
N VAL A 471 2.56 27.58 -0.62
CA VAL A 471 2.35 26.13 -0.38
C VAL A 471 3.19 25.67 0.80
N SER A 472 4.46 26.05 0.86
CA SER A 472 5.36 25.69 1.96
C SER A 472 4.83 26.19 3.32
N ALA A 473 4.37 27.45 3.39
CA ALA A 473 3.83 28.05 4.61
C ALA A 473 2.54 27.38 5.10
N GLN A 474 1.67 26.94 4.18
CA GLN A 474 0.46 26.20 4.52
C GLN A 474 0.79 24.87 5.20
N TYR A 475 1.85 24.18 4.75
CA TYR A 475 2.24 22.86 5.26
C TYR A 475 3.14 22.87 6.49
N SER A 476 3.89 23.94 6.75
CA SER A 476 4.67 24.06 8.00
C SER A 476 3.79 23.99 9.26
N ARG A 477 2.48 24.21 9.17
CA ARG A 477 1.52 24.00 10.27
C ARG A 477 1.14 22.53 10.45
N VAL A 478 1.03 21.78 9.36
CA VAL A 478 0.70 20.35 9.35
C VAL A 478 1.88 19.53 9.86
N LEU A 479 3.11 19.84 9.42
CA LEU A 479 4.32 19.20 9.94
C LEU A 479 4.43 19.33 11.45
N ARG A 480 4.22 20.54 12.00
CA ARG A 480 4.18 20.77 13.46
C ARG A 480 3.12 19.96 14.20
N SER A 481 2.05 19.54 13.53
CA SER A 481 1.03 18.67 14.14
C SER A 481 1.44 17.19 14.14
N VAL A 482 2.17 16.75 13.11
CA VAL A 482 2.72 15.38 13.03
C VAL A 482 3.93 15.23 13.97
N GLU A 483 4.78 16.24 14.05
CA GLU A 483 5.92 16.33 15.00
C GLU A 483 5.45 16.23 16.46
N LYS A 484 4.34 16.85 16.85
CA LYS A 484 3.79 16.74 18.21
C LYS A 484 3.36 15.30 18.60
N SER A 485 3.25 14.41 17.62
CA SER A 485 2.91 12.99 17.78
C SER A 485 4.09 12.08 17.44
N TYR A 486 5.29 12.41 17.95
CA TYR A 486 6.53 11.67 17.71
C TYR A 486 6.33 10.14 17.77
N PRO A 487 7.08 9.37 16.95
CA PRO A 487 7.20 7.94 17.14
C PRO A 487 7.59 7.69 18.59
N THR A 488 6.75 6.99 19.34
CA THR A 488 7.23 6.43 20.61
C THR A 488 8.17 5.32 20.17
N VAL A 489 9.49 5.57 20.18
CA VAL A 489 10.46 4.48 19.98
C VAL A 489 10.13 3.46 21.04
N ARG A 490 9.52 2.36 20.61
CA ARG A 490 9.11 1.29 21.52
C ARG A 490 10.39 0.79 22.18
N PRO A 491 10.43 0.66 23.52
CA PRO A 491 11.50 -0.09 24.14
C PRO A 491 11.47 -1.50 23.56
N LYS A 492 12.45 -1.85 22.72
CA LYS A 492 12.62 -3.22 22.27
C LYS A 492 12.95 -4.04 23.50
N MET A 493 12.27 -5.17 23.70
CA MET A 493 12.67 -6.14 24.71
C MET A 493 14.12 -6.52 24.41
N VAL A 494 15.01 -6.33 25.39
CA VAL A 494 16.40 -6.74 25.27
C VAL A 494 16.41 -8.26 25.27
N LEU A 495 16.65 -8.86 24.10
CA LEU A 495 16.82 -10.30 24.00
C LEU A 495 18.09 -10.69 24.78
N PRO A 496 18.10 -11.82 25.48
CA PRO A 496 19.34 -12.37 26.05
C PRO A 496 20.38 -12.52 24.94
N GLY A 497 21.61 -12.09 25.20
CA GLY A 497 22.70 -11.96 24.20
C GLY A 497 23.12 -13.23 23.45
N ASN A 498 22.43 -14.35 23.67
CA ASN A 498 22.69 -15.63 23.00
C ASN A 498 21.68 -15.96 21.89
N MET A 499 20.70 -15.08 21.61
CA MET A 499 19.66 -15.31 20.57
C MET A 499 19.88 -14.54 19.26
N LEU A 500 20.93 -13.74 19.16
CA LEU A 500 21.39 -13.21 17.88
C LEU A 500 22.43 -14.20 17.33
N CYS A 501 22.00 -15.16 16.52
CA CYS A 501 22.94 -15.78 15.59
C CYS A 501 23.41 -14.67 14.65
N GLU A 502 24.71 -14.38 14.72
CA GLU A 502 25.42 -13.56 13.74
C GLU A 502 25.13 -14.13 12.34
N SER A 503 24.35 -13.40 11.55
CA SER A 503 24.32 -13.59 10.10
C SER A 503 25.51 -12.80 9.54
N GLU A 504 26.60 -13.50 9.22
CA GLU A 504 27.63 -12.98 8.30
C GLU A 504 27.09 -12.80 6.87
#